data_AF-C8WS96-F1
#
_entry.id   AF-C8WS96-F1
#
_cell.length_a   1.000
_cell.length_b   1.000
_cell.length_c   1.000
_cell.angle_alpha   90.00
_cell.angle_beta   90.00
_cell.angle_gamma   90.00
#
_symmetry.space_group_name_H-M   'P 1'
#
loop_
_entity.id
_entity.type
_entity.pdbx_description
1 polymer ?
#
loop_
_entity_poly.entity_id
_entity_poly.type
_entity_poly.pdbx_seq_one_letter_code
_entity_poly.pdbx_strand_id
1 'polypeptide(L)' 'MLQSRLREARIAKNMKPSDVAKAVGITERAYRYIEAGERVPSLETAIKLEQVLGIPPRELLVQSNSTSEPGSEQGEHTA' A
#
# COMPACT_ATOMS: atom_id res chain seq x y z
N MET A 1 9.07 5.66 4.40
CA MET A 1 10.14 4.70 4.74
C MET A 1 9.81 3.24 4.40
N LEU A 2 8.54 2.82 4.25
CA LEU A 2 8.19 1.49 3.72
C LEU A 2 7.54 1.52 2.32
N GLN A 3 6.70 2.53 2.07
CA GLN A 3 6.07 2.83 0.77
C GLN A 3 7.10 2.93 -0.38
N SER A 4 8.26 3.50 -0.08
CA SER A 4 9.38 3.62 -1.01
C SER A 4 9.95 2.26 -1.41
N ARG A 5 10.01 1.29 -0.49
CA ARG A 5 10.60 -0.04 -0.77
C ARG A 5 9.79 -0.85 -1.76
N LEU A 6 8.45 -0.81 -1.68
CA LEU A 6 7.59 -1.54 -2.63
C LEU A 6 7.78 -0.99 -4.05
N ARG A 7 7.78 0.34 -4.16
CA ARG A 7 8.01 1.05 -5.41
C ARG A 7 9.42 0.81 -5.95
N GLU A 8 10.44 0.87 -5.11
CA GLU A 8 11.84 0.59 -5.46
C GLU A 8 12.01 -0.85 -5.95
N ALA A 9 11.47 -1.84 -5.23
CA ALA A 9 11.52 -3.24 -5.65
C ALA A 9 10.83 -3.46 -7.00
N ARG A 10 9.68 -2.81 -7.22
CA ARG A 10 8.97 -2.85 -8.51
C ARG A 10 9.80 -2.23 -9.64
N ILE A 11 10.40 -1.06 -9.42
CA ILE A 11 11.24 -0.37 -10.40
C ILE A 11 12.52 -1.18 -10.69
N ALA A 12 13.15 -1.76 -9.67
CA ALA A 12 14.32 -2.62 -9.83
C ALA A 12 14.05 -3.86 -10.68
N LYS A 13 12.79 -4.34 -10.68
CA LYS A 13 12.32 -5.43 -11.55
C LYS A 13 11.74 -4.96 -12.89
N ASN A 14 11.80 -3.65 -13.17
CA ASN A 14 11.27 -3.02 -14.39
C ASN A 14 9.76 -3.33 -14.64
N MET A 15 8.99 -3.49 -13.56
CA MET A 15 7.56 -3.83 -13.63
C MET A 15 6.67 -2.58 -13.54
N LYS A 16 5.57 -2.56 -14.27
CA LYS A 16 4.51 -1.56 -14.09
C LYS A 16 3.60 -1.96 -12.92
N PRO A 17 2.88 -1.01 -12.29
CA PRO A 17 1.89 -1.33 -11.26
C PRO A 17 0.87 -2.38 -11.72
N SER A 18 0.47 -2.32 -13.00
CA SER A 18 -0.45 -3.29 -13.62
C SER A 18 0.13 -4.69 -13.74
N ASP A 19 1.45 -4.82 -13.95
CA ASP A 19 2.11 -6.13 -14.05
C ASP A 19 2.13 -6.83 -12.69
N VAL A 20 2.46 -6.09 -11.62
CA VAL A 20 2.44 -6.62 -10.26
C VAL A 20 1.02 -6.98 -9.83
N ALA A 21 0.05 -6.10 -10.11
CA ALA A 21 -1.35 -6.34 -9.77
C ALA A 21 -1.89 -7.62 -10.44
N LYS A 22 -1.58 -7.83 -11.73
CA LYS A 22 -1.91 -9.07 -12.45
C LYS A 22 -1.23 -10.28 -11.82
N ALA A 23 0.05 -10.18 -11.47
CA ALA A 23 0.81 -11.28 -10.89
C ALA A 23 0.26 -11.75 -9.53
N VAL A 24 -0.26 -10.82 -8.72
CA VAL A 24 -0.82 -11.15 -7.38
C VAL A 24 -2.34 -11.35 -7.38
N GLY A 25 -3.00 -11.14 -8.53
CA GLY A 25 -4.43 -11.36 -8.70
C GLY A 25 -5.33 -10.27 -8.11
N ILE A 26 -4.88 -9.01 -8.14
CA ILE A 26 -5.65 -7.84 -7.67
C ILE A 26 -5.78 -6.79 -8.77
N THR A 27 -6.61 -5.77 -8.52
CA THR A 27 -6.71 -4.63 -9.44
C THR A 27 -5.49 -3.71 -9.32
N GLU A 28 -5.12 -3.04 -10.41
CA GLU A 28 -4.03 -2.05 -10.39
C GLU A 28 -4.28 -0.96 -9.34
N ARG A 29 -5.53 -0.52 -9.19
CA ARG A 29 -5.92 0.46 -8.16
C ARG A 29 -5.66 -0.06 -6.75
N ALA A 30 -6.03 -1.32 -6.46
CA ALA A 30 -5.75 -1.93 -5.17
C ALA A 30 -4.24 -2.01 -4.89
N TYR A 31 -3.45 -2.40 -5.91
CA TYR A 31 -2.00 -2.39 -5.81
C TYR A 31 -1.44 -1.00 -5.54
N ARG A 32 -1.92 0.06 -6.22
CA ARG A 32 -1.47 1.43 -5.97
C ARG A 32 -1.77 1.90 -4.54
N TYR A 33 -2.92 1.55 -3.98
CA TYR A 33 -3.22 1.84 -2.57
C TYR A 33 -2.29 1.11 -1.61
N ILE A 34 -1.90 -0.12 -1.93
CA ILE A 34 -0.90 -0.88 -1.15
C ILE A 34 0.49 -0.22 -1.29
N GLU A 35 0.91 0.14 -2.52
CA GLU A 35 2.19 0.80 -2.79
C GLU A 35 2.27 2.18 -2.12
N ALA A 36 1.15 2.92 -2.05
CA ALA A 36 1.02 4.18 -1.34
C ALA A 36 0.91 4.02 0.19
N GLY A 37 0.73 2.79 0.70
CA GLY A 37 0.52 2.53 2.12
C GLY A 37 -0.85 2.96 2.66
N GLU A 38 -1.79 3.32 1.78
CA GLU A 38 -3.18 3.65 2.12
C GLU A 38 -4.01 2.40 2.44
N ARG A 39 -3.53 1.22 2.02
CA ARG A 39 -4.22 -0.06 2.21
C ARG A 39 -3.26 -1.17 2.61
N VAL A 40 -3.64 -1.91 3.64
CA VAL A 40 -2.95 -3.15 4.02
C VAL A 40 -3.39 -4.29 3.08
N PRO A 41 -2.46 -5.03 2.45
CA PRO A 41 -2.79 -6.21 1.67
C PRO A 41 -3.35 -7.34 2.54
N SER A 42 -4.12 -8.26 1.95
CA SER A 42 -4.45 -9.52 2.63
C SER A 42 -3.18 -10.36 2.83
N LEU A 43 -3.20 -11.32 3.77
CA LEU A 43 -2.07 -12.25 3.96
C LEU A 43 -1.70 -12.97 2.66
N GLU A 44 -2.71 -13.43 1.92
CA GLU A 44 -2.51 -14.05 0.60
C GLU A 44 -1.81 -13.11 -0.39
N THR A 45 -2.25 -11.85 -0.47
CA THR A 45 -1.63 -10.85 -1.34
C THR A 45 -0.20 -10.54 -0.90
N ALA A 46 0.04 -10.47 0.40
CA ALA A 46 1.37 -10.22 0.96
C ALA A 46 2.35 -11.35 0.63
N ILE A 47 1.92 -12.62 0.71
CA ILE A 47 2.73 -13.78 0.30
C ILE A 47 3.04 -13.72 -1.19
N LYS A 48 2.07 -13.38 -2.04
CA LYS A 48 2.31 -13.23 -3.49
C LYS A 48 3.25 -12.06 -3.79
N LEU A 49 3.12 -10.94 -3.07
CA LEU A 49 4.03 -9.80 -3.19
C LEU A 49 5.46 -10.15 -2.77
N GLU A 50 5.65 -11.00 -1.76
CA GLU A 50 6.96 -11.55 -1.41
C GLU A 50 7.55 -12.35 -2.58
N GLN A 51 6.77 -13.22 -3.20
CA GLN A 51 7.23 -14.01 -4.35
C GLN A 51 7.59 -13.12 -5.56
N VAL A 52 6.80 -12.07 -5.81
CA VAL A 52 6.99 -11.18 -6.97
C VAL A 52 8.08 -10.14 -6.74
N LEU A 53 8.11 -9.48 -5.59
CA LEU A 53 8.96 -8.32 -5.30
C LEU A 53 10.07 -8.61 -4.27
N GLY A 54 10.02 -9.74 -3.56
CA GLY A 54 11.00 -10.09 -2.51
C GLY A 54 10.77 -9.38 -1.19
N ILE A 55 9.60 -8.78 -0.98
CA ILE A 55 9.27 -8.04 0.25
C ILE A 55 8.48 -8.96 1.19
N PRO A 56 9.00 -9.28 2.38
CA PRO A 56 8.36 -10.26 3.26
C PRO A 56 7.03 -9.72 3.83
N PRO A 57 6.03 -10.58 4.08
CA PRO A 57 4.72 -10.16 4.55
C PRO A 57 4.75 -9.36 5.85
N ARG A 58 5.70 -9.67 6.76
CA ARG A 58 5.89 -8.92 8.01
C ARG A 58 6.15 -7.43 7.77
N GLU A 59 6.78 -7.07 6.65
CA GLU A 59 7.04 -5.68 6.32
C GLU A 59 5.75 -5.04 5.77
N LEU A 60 5.00 -5.76 4.94
CA LEU A 60 3.77 -5.27 4.29
C LEU A 60 2.56 -5.12 5.21
N LEU A 61 2.52 -5.92 6.28
CA LEU A 61 1.38 -5.99 7.20
C LEU A 61 1.50 -5.03 8.40
N VAL A 62 2.62 -4.30 8.52
CA VAL A 62 2.80 -3.30 9.57
C VAL A 62 2.08 -2.02 9.16
N GLN A 63 0.98 -1.72 9.85
CA GLN A 63 0.30 -0.43 9.74
C GLN A 63 1.16 0.65 10.39
N SER A 64 1.61 1.65 9.63
CA SER A 64 1.96 2.94 10.20
C SER A 64 0.67 3.67 10.58
N ASN A 65 0.17 3.39 11.78
CA ASN A 65 -0.87 4.20 12.40
C ASN A 65 -0.27 5.57 12.73
N SER A 66 -0.47 6.56 11.86
CA SER A 66 -0.29 7.97 12.21
C SER A 66 -1.23 8.84 11.38
N THR A 67 -2.26 9.31 12.09
CA THR A 67 -2.98 10.57 11.88
C THR A 67 -4.08 10.55 10.81
N SER A 68 -5.24 10.07 11.24
CA SER A 68 -6.48 10.84 11.08
C SER A 68 -6.23 12.29 11.47
N GLU A 69 -6.36 13.22 10.52
CA GLU A 69 -6.89 14.55 10.82
C GLU A 69 -8.41 14.39 10.94
N PRO A 70 -9.01 14.55 12.14
CA PRO A 70 -10.44 14.62 12.28
C PRO A 70 -10.91 16.02 11.88
N GLY A 71 -11.09 16.25 10.58
CA GLY A 71 -11.74 17.46 10.06
C GLY A 71 -13.26 17.37 10.16
N SER A 72 -13.80 17.20 11.36
CA SER A 72 -15.20 17.47 11.65
C SER A 72 -15.26 18.41 12.85
N GLU A 73 -15.13 19.71 12.57
CA GLU A 73 -15.70 20.75 13.41
C GLU A 73 -17.11 21.05 12.90
N GLN A 74 -18.08 20.69 13.74
CA GLN A 74 -19.44 21.18 13.68
C GLN A 74 -19.45 22.70 13.96
N GLY A 75 -20.59 23.34 13.67
CA GLY A 75 -20.72 24.79 13.66
C GLY A 75 -20.52 25.50 15.01
N GLU A 76 -20.73 26.82 14.90
CA GLU A 76 -20.96 27.83 15.95
C GLU A 76 -19.74 28.56 16.52
N HIS A 77 -19.45 29.74 15.95
CA HIS A 77 -19.27 31.05 16.62
C HIS A 77 -18.90 32.09 15.53
N THR A 78 -19.38 33.33 15.40
CA THR A 78 -20.23 34.24 16.19
C THR A 78 -20.50 35.46 15.31
N ALA A 79 -21.69 36.07 15.41
CA ALA A 79 -21.93 37.51 15.64
C ALA A 79 -23.39 37.86 15.29
#